data_AF-A0A958GHP7-F1
#
_entry.id   AF-A0A958GHP7-F1
#
_cell.length_a   1.000
_cell.length_b   1.000
_cell.length_c   1.000
_cell.angle_alpha   90.00
_cell.angle_beta   90.00
_cell.angle_gamma   90.00
#
_symmetry.space_group_name_H-M   'P 1'
#
loop_
_entity.id
_entity.type
_entity.pdbx_description
1 polymer ?
#
loop_
_entity_poly.entity_id
_entity_poly.type
_entity_poly.pdbx_seq_one_letter_code
_entity_poly.pdbx_strand_id
1 'polypeptide(L)'
;MVERKFDSGEVSDGISQYRHLKREQQSIHGRGIMRRGNNNRRGNSGNGRGGRGNGGGGGGGGRGRGGNKRGGGGGGHYRGGNGGGGKRGRGGRRRGGGTAESGNARERIQVESGALVLIDQFMLANPQVLARLNDLIDEDPEKKNEVVEQFGGAVVNLAPNTYRIARDPFASTIVIHPDGEKAEVDSTSANEATGRVFIDTRCLAMVDRELLDDIPLLEKYQQLWVTGQDKACRDLLRDNGGAVRYGFERFGDELSVYVDADENTVAMWPDVIENPTPSSSEDEVAGATAV
;
A
#
# COMPACT_ATOMS: atom_id res chain seq x y z
N MET A 1 -32.41 7.35 -6.31
CA MET A 1 -31.22 8.23 -6.22
C MET A 1 -31.48 9.25 -5.14
N VAL A 2 -30.79 9.14 -4.01
CA VAL A 2 -30.84 10.10 -2.91
C VAL A 2 -29.57 10.92 -3.04
N GLU A 3 -29.66 12.18 -3.47
CA GLU A 3 -28.53 13.11 -3.44
C GLU A 3 -28.19 13.38 -1.97
N ARG A 4 -27.15 12.72 -1.45
CA ARG A 4 -26.56 13.10 -0.16
C ARG A 4 -25.74 14.36 -0.39
N LYS A 5 -26.23 15.50 0.08
CA LYS A 5 -25.40 16.70 0.22
C LYS A 5 -24.42 16.45 1.37
N PHE A 6 -23.16 16.22 1.03
CA PHE A 6 -22.09 16.18 2.01
C PHE A 6 -21.87 17.59 2.56
N ASP A 7 -22.01 17.74 3.88
CA ASP A 7 -21.73 19.00 4.55
C ASP A 7 -20.21 19.15 4.71
N SER A 8 -19.60 20.07 3.96
CA SER A 8 -18.14 20.23 3.89
C SER A 8 -17.49 20.66 5.22
N GLY A 9 -18.29 21.02 6.23
CA GLY A 9 -17.81 21.44 7.54
C GLY A 9 -17.16 20.33 8.36
N GLU A 10 -17.76 19.13 8.40
CA GLU A 10 -17.30 18.03 9.28
C GLU A 10 -15.99 17.38 8.80
N VAL A 11 -15.74 17.38 7.49
CA VAL A 11 -14.50 16.86 6.90
C VAL A 11 -13.28 17.69 7.33
N SER A 12 -13.46 19.00 7.51
CA SER A 12 -12.37 19.91 7.89
C SER A 12 -11.83 19.65 9.30
N ASP A 13 -12.70 19.26 10.24
CA ASP A 13 -12.31 18.93 11.62
C ASP A 13 -11.55 17.60 11.68
N GLY A 14 -11.94 16.60 10.88
CA GLY A 14 -11.22 15.33 10.75
C GLY A 14 -9.78 15.53 10.24
N ILE A 15 -9.59 16.36 9.21
CA ILE A 15 -8.25 16.69 8.68
C ILE A 15 -7.40 17.47 9.69
N SER A 16 -8.02 18.32 10.50
CA SER A 16 -7.33 19.05 11.57
C SER A 16 -6.85 18.10 12.68
N GLN A 17 -7.72 17.19 13.13
CA GLN A 17 -7.37 16.14 14.11
C GLN A 17 -6.27 15.22 13.57
N TYR A 18 -6.35 14.84 12.28
CA TYR A 18 -5.33 14.10 11.56
C TYR A 18 -3.96 14.79 11.63
N ARG A 19 -3.90 16.07 11.26
CA ARG A 19 -2.64 16.85 11.27
C ARG A 19 -2.08 17.00 12.69
N HIS A 20 -2.94 17.10 13.70
CA HIS A 20 -2.54 17.18 15.10
C HIS A 20 -1.93 15.87 15.61
N LEU A 21 -2.63 14.73 15.42
CA LEU A 21 -2.16 13.40 15.83
C LEU A 21 -0.81 13.06 15.21
N LYS A 22 -0.61 13.43 13.95
CA LYS A 22 0.66 13.24 13.25
C LYS A 22 1.80 14.02 13.90
N ARG A 23 1.60 15.30 14.24
CA ARG A 23 2.63 16.14 14.89
C ARG A 23 3.05 15.54 16.23
N GLU A 24 2.09 15.01 16.97
CA GLU A 24 2.34 14.36 18.25
C GLU A 24 3.14 13.06 18.09
N GLN A 25 2.75 12.18 17.16
CA GLN A 25 3.48 10.92 16.93
C GLN A 25 4.87 11.13 16.32
N GLN A 26 5.07 12.13 15.45
CA GLN A 26 6.38 12.49 14.93
C GLN A 26 7.30 13.05 16.01
N SER A 27 6.76 13.76 17.01
CA SER A 27 7.52 14.20 18.19
C SER A 27 8.02 13.01 19.02
N ILE A 28 7.18 11.97 19.17
CA ILE A 28 7.53 10.75 19.91
C ILE A 28 8.62 9.94 19.18
N HIS A 29 8.45 9.71 17.87
CA HIS A 29 9.42 8.94 17.08
C HIS A 29 10.71 9.71 16.77
N GLY A 30 10.63 11.04 16.65
CA GLY A 30 11.79 11.92 16.44
C GLY A 30 12.74 12.00 17.64
N ARG A 31 12.27 11.74 18.87
CA ARG A 31 13.10 11.73 20.08
C ARG A 31 13.67 10.35 20.46
N GLY A 32 13.07 9.26 19.97
CA GLY A 32 13.43 7.89 20.38
C GLY A 32 14.46 7.16 19.51
N ILE A 33 14.76 7.64 18.31
CA ILE A 33 15.62 6.92 17.35
C ILE A 33 16.83 7.79 16.96
N MET A 34 17.67 8.12 17.94
CA MET A 34 19.12 8.18 17.64
C MET A 34 19.58 6.76 17.37
N ARG A 35 19.35 6.29 16.13
CA ARG A 35 20.00 5.10 15.58
C ARG A 35 21.50 5.29 15.76
N ARG A 36 22.10 4.59 16.74
CA ARG A 36 23.52 4.28 16.71
C ARG A 36 23.77 3.57 15.38
N GLY A 37 24.36 4.30 14.44
CA GLY A 37 24.82 3.75 13.17
C GLY A 37 25.84 2.66 13.47
N ASN A 38 25.42 1.40 13.36
CA ASN A 38 26.34 0.28 13.34
C ASN A 38 26.97 0.24 11.94
N ASN A 39 27.96 1.11 11.73
CA ASN A 39 28.83 1.12 10.56
C ASN A 39 29.74 -0.11 10.61
N ASN A 40 29.21 -1.28 10.30
CA ASN A 40 30.03 -2.40 9.82
C ASN A 40 30.30 -2.21 8.32
N ARG A 41 30.93 -1.08 7.96
CA ARG A 41 31.77 -0.97 6.77
C ARG A 41 33.14 -1.54 7.13
N ARG A 42 33.26 -2.87 7.14
CA ARG A 42 34.57 -3.51 7.00
C ARG A 42 34.97 -3.37 5.54
N GLY A 43 36.01 -2.59 5.31
CA GLY A 43 36.67 -2.47 4.02
C GLY A 43 37.14 -3.83 3.52
N ASN A 44 36.96 -4.04 2.22
CA ASN A 44 37.78 -4.98 1.46
C ASN A 44 38.22 -4.26 0.19
N SER A 45 39.29 -3.48 0.33
CA SER A 45 40.10 -2.97 -0.77
C SER A 45 40.88 -4.15 -1.36
N GLY A 46 40.33 -4.74 -2.41
CA GLY A 46 40.99 -5.76 -3.22
C GLY A 46 41.22 -5.25 -4.65
N ASN A 47 42.46 -4.89 -4.94
CA ASN A 47 43.00 -4.66 -6.28
C ASN A 47 42.72 -5.85 -7.22
N GLY A 48 42.42 -5.56 -8.49
CA GLY A 48 42.44 -6.55 -9.58
C GLY A 48 41.84 -5.97 -10.86
N ARG A 49 42.58 -5.13 -11.60
CA ARG A 49 43.25 -5.50 -12.87
C ARG A 49 42.48 -6.52 -13.72
N GLY A 50 41.97 -6.03 -14.85
CA GLY A 50 42.19 -6.61 -16.17
C GLY A 50 41.36 -7.83 -16.56
N GLY A 51 40.58 -7.70 -17.63
CA GLY A 51 39.98 -8.85 -18.30
C GLY A 51 39.11 -8.44 -19.49
N ARG A 52 39.74 -8.25 -20.65
CA ARG A 52 39.08 -8.26 -21.96
C ARG A 52 38.60 -9.69 -22.29
N GLY A 53 37.51 -9.80 -23.05
CA GLY A 53 37.15 -11.02 -23.80
C GLY A 53 35.64 -11.11 -24.01
N ASN A 54 35.12 -10.74 -25.19
CA ASN A 54 34.88 -11.61 -26.36
C ASN A 54 33.84 -12.73 -26.15
N GLY A 55 32.70 -12.59 -26.84
CA GLY A 55 32.27 -13.56 -27.87
C GLY A 55 31.42 -14.78 -27.48
N GLY A 56 30.37 -15.02 -28.29
CA GLY A 56 29.71 -16.32 -28.51
C GLY A 56 28.57 -16.63 -27.52
N GLY A 57 27.39 -17.09 -27.91
CA GLY A 57 26.99 -17.87 -29.10
C GLY A 57 26.73 -19.33 -28.71
N GLY A 58 25.50 -19.83 -28.91
CA GLY A 58 25.10 -21.24 -28.74
C GLY A 58 24.76 -21.63 -27.30
N GLY A 59 23.81 -22.51 -26.99
CA GLY A 59 23.22 -23.62 -27.74
C GLY A 59 23.40 -24.92 -26.93
N GLY A 60 22.33 -25.71 -26.76
CA GLY A 60 22.36 -27.06 -26.15
C GLY A 60 22.31 -27.07 -24.61
N GLY A 61 21.47 -27.85 -23.93
CA GLY A 61 21.23 -29.27 -24.13
C GLY A 61 22.29 -30.06 -23.35
N GLY A 62 21.95 -30.65 -22.19
CA GLY A 62 22.94 -31.43 -21.44
C GLY A 62 22.46 -32.02 -20.12
N ARG A 63 22.12 -33.31 -20.16
CA ARG A 63 22.01 -34.22 -19.02
C ARG A 63 23.41 -34.54 -18.47
N GLY A 64 23.55 -34.78 -17.16
CA GLY A 64 24.73 -35.38 -16.52
C GLY A 64 24.71 -35.10 -15.02
N ARG A 65 24.49 -36.03 -14.08
CA ARG A 65 25.05 -37.38 -13.81
C ARG A 65 26.51 -37.35 -13.32
N GLY A 66 26.70 -37.58 -12.02
CA GLY A 66 27.96 -37.95 -11.35
C GLY A 66 28.89 -36.76 -11.07
N GLY A 67 29.61 -36.65 -9.97
CA GLY A 67 29.90 -37.56 -8.86
C GLY A 67 31.24 -37.12 -8.23
N ASN A 68 31.44 -37.47 -6.95
CA ASN A 68 32.72 -37.50 -6.20
C ASN A 68 33.44 -36.16 -5.89
N LYS A 69 34.23 -36.00 -4.83
CA LYS A 69 34.46 -36.60 -3.49
C LYS A 69 35.60 -35.75 -2.87
N ARG A 70 35.84 -35.93 -1.56
CA ARG A 70 36.99 -35.49 -0.73
C ARG A 70 36.87 -34.04 -0.24
N GLY A 71 36.87 -33.70 1.05
CA GLY A 71 37.35 -34.31 2.32
C GLY A 71 38.02 -33.18 3.11
N GLY A 72 38.34 -33.20 4.41
CA GLY A 72 37.75 -33.77 5.61
C GLY A 72 37.49 -32.58 6.57
N GLY A 73 37.18 -32.68 7.85
CA GLY A 73 37.19 -33.74 8.86
C GLY A 73 36.79 -33.09 10.19
N GLY A 74 36.50 -33.90 11.21
CA GLY A 74 36.44 -33.42 12.60
C GLY A 74 35.12 -33.64 13.32
N GLY A 75 34.93 -34.86 13.84
CA GLY A 75 34.55 -35.12 15.23
C GLY A 75 33.13 -34.81 15.71
N GLY A 76 32.44 -35.83 16.22
CA GLY A 76 31.36 -35.64 17.19
C GLY A 76 30.26 -36.68 17.12
N HIS A 77 30.46 -37.83 17.78
CA HIS A 77 29.47 -38.88 17.96
C HIS A 77 28.26 -38.41 18.77
N TYR A 78 27.03 -38.57 18.26
CA TYR A 78 25.91 -39.07 19.07
C TYR A 78 24.99 -39.98 18.24
N ARG A 79 24.70 -41.12 18.86
CA ARG A 79 23.87 -42.24 18.44
C ARG A 79 22.40 -41.85 18.28
N GLY A 80 21.76 -42.49 17.31
CA GLY A 80 20.53 -43.24 17.56
C GLY A 80 19.22 -42.47 17.41
N GLY A 81 18.43 -42.86 16.41
CA GLY A 81 17.07 -42.33 16.28
C GLY A 81 16.37 -42.79 15.00
N ASN A 82 16.30 -44.10 14.81
CA ASN A 82 15.43 -44.75 13.83
C ASN A 82 13.97 -44.38 14.15
N GLY A 83 13.23 -43.83 13.19
CA GLY A 83 11.87 -43.34 13.45
C GLY A 83 11.15 -42.92 12.19
N GLY A 84 10.83 -43.90 11.33
CA GLY A 84 9.82 -43.72 10.30
C GLY A 84 8.49 -43.29 10.93
N GLY A 85 7.95 -42.17 10.45
CA GLY A 85 6.68 -41.64 10.92
C GLY A 85 5.99 -40.94 9.76
N GLY A 86 5.01 -41.61 9.19
CA GLY A 86 4.26 -41.18 8.02
C GLY A 86 3.69 -39.78 8.18
N LYS A 87 4.07 -38.87 7.27
CA LYS A 87 3.37 -37.60 7.09
C LYS A 87 2.04 -37.88 6.39
N ARG A 88 1.05 -38.25 7.19
CA ARG A 88 -0.37 -38.21 6.79
C ARG A 88 -0.67 -36.78 6.35
N GLY A 89 -1.06 -36.65 5.10
CA GLY A 89 -1.50 -35.41 4.49
C GLY A 89 -2.66 -34.82 5.28
N ARG A 90 -2.37 -33.82 6.09
CA ARG A 90 -3.39 -32.92 6.64
C ARG A 90 -3.69 -31.93 5.52
N GLY A 91 -4.67 -32.27 4.70
CA GLY A 91 -5.30 -31.38 3.72
C GLY A 91 -5.99 -30.23 4.45
N GLY A 92 -5.20 -29.31 5.00
CA GLY A 92 -5.67 -27.98 5.30
C GLY A 92 -5.95 -27.31 3.98
N ARG A 93 -7.19 -26.86 3.78
CA ARG A 93 -7.59 -25.95 2.71
C ARG A 93 -6.71 -24.70 2.81
N ARG A 94 -5.50 -24.77 2.26
CA ARG A 94 -4.72 -23.59 1.96
C ARG A 94 -5.55 -22.87 0.91
N ARG A 95 -6.21 -21.77 1.31
CA ARG A 95 -6.60 -20.71 0.38
C ARG A 95 -5.45 -20.60 -0.62
N GLY A 96 -5.76 -20.77 -1.90
CA GLY A 96 -4.79 -20.87 -2.99
C GLY A 96 -4.03 -19.56 -3.22
N GLY A 97 -3.34 -19.06 -2.21
CA GLY A 97 -2.34 -18.04 -2.31
C GLY A 97 -1.16 -18.66 -3.05
N GLY A 98 -1.22 -18.62 -4.38
CA GLY A 98 -0.04 -18.77 -5.21
C GLY A 98 1.00 -17.79 -4.67
N THR A 99 2.10 -18.34 -4.15
CA THR A 99 3.20 -17.59 -3.54
C THR A 99 3.53 -16.34 -4.34
N ALA A 100 3.34 -15.17 -3.72
CA ALA A 100 3.52 -13.81 -4.26
C ALA A 100 4.98 -13.43 -4.62
N GLU A 101 5.82 -14.44 -4.92
CA GLU A 101 7.24 -14.26 -5.24
C GLU A 101 7.51 -13.87 -6.69
N SER A 102 6.54 -14.05 -7.61
CA SER A 102 6.69 -13.52 -8.97
C SER A 102 6.45 -12.01 -8.97
N GLY A 103 7.36 -11.24 -9.55
CA GLY A 103 7.29 -9.77 -9.56
C GLY A 103 5.97 -9.19 -10.08
N ASN A 104 5.24 -9.93 -10.93
CA ASN A 104 3.94 -9.54 -11.48
C ASN A 104 2.76 -9.68 -10.50
N ALA A 105 2.85 -10.54 -9.47
CA ALA A 105 1.76 -10.70 -8.51
C ALA A 105 1.62 -9.50 -7.56
N ARG A 106 2.65 -8.66 -7.46
CA ARG A 106 2.72 -7.51 -6.53
C ARG A 106 1.89 -6.31 -6.98
N GLU A 107 1.28 -6.41 -8.15
CA GLU A 107 0.47 -5.38 -8.80
C GLU A 107 -0.99 -5.80 -8.91
N ARG A 108 -1.44 -6.69 -8.02
CA ARG A 108 -2.80 -7.23 -8.04
C ARG A 108 -3.47 -7.03 -6.69
N ILE A 109 -4.78 -6.84 -6.71
CA ILE A 109 -5.65 -6.76 -5.55
C ILE A 109 -6.79 -7.76 -5.76
N GLN A 110 -7.16 -8.50 -4.72
CA GLN A 110 -8.37 -9.31 -4.71
C GLN A 110 -9.47 -8.54 -4.01
N VAL A 111 -10.61 -8.32 -4.69
CA VAL A 111 -11.82 -7.73 -4.11
C VAL A 111 -12.88 -8.82 -4.05
N GLU A 112 -13.26 -9.25 -2.85
CA GLU A 112 -14.31 -10.25 -2.62
C GLU A 112 -15.61 -9.58 -2.15
N SER A 113 -15.48 -8.53 -1.34
CA SER A 113 -16.60 -7.85 -0.66
C SER A 113 -17.49 -6.98 -1.55
N GLY A 114 -17.03 -6.67 -2.76
CA GLY A 114 -17.67 -5.68 -3.63
C GLY A 114 -17.23 -4.23 -3.37
N ALA A 115 -16.24 -4.02 -2.50
CA ALA A 115 -15.73 -2.69 -2.15
C ALA A 115 -14.21 -2.70 -1.94
N LEU A 116 -13.53 -1.71 -2.52
CA LEU A 116 -12.11 -1.46 -2.40
C LEU A 116 -11.86 -0.28 -1.45
N VAL A 117 -11.03 -0.51 -0.45
CA VAL A 117 -10.57 0.51 0.50
C VAL A 117 -9.22 1.05 0.04
N LEU A 118 -9.15 2.36 -0.11
CA LEU A 118 -7.95 3.12 -0.45
C LEU A 118 -7.55 3.96 0.77
N ILE A 119 -6.42 3.69 1.39
CA ILE A 119 -6.01 4.39 2.62
C ILE A 119 -4.49 4.50 2.76
N ASP A 120 -3.99 5.55 3.40
CA ASP A 120 -2.57 5.63 3.74
C ASP A 120 -2.13 4.47 4.65
N GLN A 121 -0.95 3.93 4.34
CA GLN A 121 -0.38 2.78 5.04
C GLN A 121 -0.28 2.96 6.57
N PHE A 122 0.05 4.16 7.02
CA PHE A 122 0.15 4.53 8.44
C PHE A 122 -1.21 4.67 9.10
N MET A 123 -2.20 5.19 8.37
CA MET A 123 -3.55 5.32 8.90
C MET A 123 -4.18 3.97 9.18
N LEU A 124 -3.89 2.96 8.36
CA LEU A 124 -4.28 1.58 8.64
C LEU A 124 -3.64 1.02 9.94
N ALA A 125 -2.47 1.52 10.35
CA ALA A 125 -1.82 1.14 11.61
C ALA A 125 -2.24 2.02 12.81
N ASN A 126 -3.04 3.07 12.60
CA ASN A 126 -3.39 4.02 13.64
C ASN A 126 -4.25 3.34 14.73
N PRO A 127 -3.86 3.40 16.02
CA PRO A 127 -4.64 2.81 17.12
C PRO A 127 -6.08 3.30 17.20
N GLN A 128 -6.35 4.55 16.82
CA GLN A 128 -7.71 5.10 16.86
C GLN A 128 -8.60 4.52 15.76
N VAL A 129 -8.03 4.30 14.57
CA VAL A 129 -8.73 3.61 13.47
C VAL A 129 -9.08 2.20 13.91
N LEU A 130 -8.09 1.46 14.41
CA LEU A 130 -8.28 0.08 14.84
C LEU A 130 -9.31 -0.06 15.97
N ALA A 131 -9.26 0.82 16.97
CA ALA A 131 -10.23 0.82 18.06
C ALA A 131 -11.67 1.03 17.53
N ARG A 132 -11.87 2.00 16.64
CA ARG A 132 -13.19 2.26 16.05
C ARG A 132 -13.67 1.13 15.14
N LEU A 133 -12.79 0.53 14.34
CA LEU A 133 -13.15 -0.63 13.53
C LEU A 133 -13.57 -1.82 14.41
N ASN A 134 -12.86 -2.05 15.52
CA ASN A 134 -13.20 -3.09 16.48
C ASN A 134 -14.56 -2.86 17.15
N ASP A 135 -14.88 -1.60 17.49
CA ASP A 135 -16.20 -1.24 18.06
C ASP A 135 -17.35 -1.45 17.05
N LEU A 136 -17.04 -1.48 15.75
CA LEU A 136 -18.01 -1.64 14.65
C LEU A 136 -18.01 -3.05 14.04
N ILE A 137 -17.38 -4.05 14.66
CA ILE A 137 -17.16 -5.36 14.02
C ILE A 137 -18.46 -6.01 13.51
N ASP A 138 -19.54 -5.97 14.32
CA ASP A 138 -20.84 -6.57 14.04
C ASP A 138 -21.86 -5.56 13.45
N GLU A 139 -21.42 -4.35 13.14
CA GLU A 139 -22.27 -3.28 12.63
C GLU A 139 -22.35 -3.28 11.09
N ASP A 140 -23.27 -2.46 10.55
CA ASP A 140 -23.41 -2.24 9.11
C ASP A 140 -22.07 -1.81 8.48
N PRO A 141 -21.60 -2.51 7.43
CA PRO A 141 -20.35 -2.17 6.76
C PRO A 141 -20.22 -0.70 6.31
N GLU A 142 -21.34 -0.01 6.04
CA GLU A 142 -21.32 1.42 5.70
C GLU A 142 -20.71 2.29 6.82
N LYS A 143 -20.89 1.91 8.10
CA LYS A 143 -20.27 2.64 9.21
C LYS A 143 -18.74 2.51 9.21
N LYS A 144 -18.20 1.41 8.68
CA LYS A 144 -16.75 1.24 8.51
C LYS A 144 -16.23 2.12 7.38
N ASN A 145 -17.03 2.33 6.33
CA ASN A 145 -16.70 3.28 5.27
C ASN A 145 -16.54 4.70 5.84
N GLU A 146 -17.46 5.13 6.71
CA GLU A 146 -17.39 6.44 7.39
C GLU A 146 -16.09 6.59 8.20
N VAL A 147 -15.65 5.52 8.89
CA VAL A 147 -14.35 5.53 9.61
C VAL A 147 -13.20 5.71 8.63
N VAL A 148 -13.16 4.95 7.52
CA VAL A 148 -12.11 5.09 6.50
C VAL A 148 -12.04 6.53 5.98
N GLU A 149 -13.19 7.10 5.62
CA GLU A 149 -13.30 8.47 5.09
C GLU A 149 -12.86 9.52 6.09
N GLN A 150 -13.27 9.40 7.35
CA GLN A 150 -12.88 10.33 8.42
C GLN A 150 -11.37 10.37 8.65
N PHE A 151 -10.67 9.27 8.37
CA PHE A 151 -9.22 9.17 8.47
C PHE A 151 -8.50 9.38 7.13
N GLY A 152 -9.19 9.99 6.16
CA GLY A 152 -8.61 10.44 4.90
C GLY A 152 -8.41 9.33 3.86
N GLY A 153 -9.10 8.20 4.02
CA GLY A 153 -9.22 7.19 2.97
C GLY A 153 -10.45 7.40 2.09
N ALA A 154 -10.63 6.49 1.13
CA ALA A 154 -11.83 6.40 0.31
C ALA A 154 -12.26 4.93 0.20
N VAL A 155 -13.57 4.71 0.07
CA VAL A 155 -14.14 3.41 -0.27
C VAL A 155 -14.81 3.50 -1.63
N VAL A 156 -14.46 2.57 -2.50
CA VAL A 156 -14.96 2.52 -3.88
C VAL A 156 -15.69 1.21 -4.09
N ASN A 157 -16.94 1.27 -4.55
CA ASN A 157 -17.66 0.08 -4.96
C ASN A 157 -17.03 -0.49 -6.24
N LEU A 158 -16.71 -1.78 -6.22
CA LEU A 158 -16.13 -2.50 -7.35
C LEU A 158 -16.72 -3.91 -7.39
N ALA A 159 -17.04 -4.42 -8.57
CA ALA A 159 -17.50 -5.79 -8.68
C ALA A 159 -16.46 -6.77 -8.10
N PRO A 160 -16.85 -7.86 -7.41
CA PRO A 160 -15.90 -8.85 -6.92
C PRO A 160 -15.05 -9.44 -8.05
N ASN A 161 -13.74 -9.22 -8.02
CA ASN A 161 -12.80 -9.69 -9.04
C ASN A 161 -11.34 -9.59 -8.55
N THR A 162 -10.41 -10.13 -9.33
CA THR A 162 -8.99 -9.76 -9.22
C THR A 162 -8.75 -8.53 -10.11
N TYR A 163 -8.17 -7.50 -9.52
CA TYR A 163 -7.80 -6.27 -10.21
C TYR A 163 -6.30 -6.17 -10.38
N ARG A 164 -5.86 -5.52 -11.45
CA ARG A 164 -4.48 -5.14 -11.69
C ARG A 164 -4.31 -3.64 -11.51
N ILE A 165 -3.16 -3.27 -10.94
CA ILE A 165 -2.77 -1.88 -10.74
C ILE A 165 -1.75 -1.50 -11.83
N ALA A 166 -2.18 -0.72 -12.79
CA ALA A 166 -1.31 -0.05 -13.75
C ALA A 166 -0.89 1.33 -13.21
N ARG A 167 0.31 1.77 -13.58
CA ARG A 167 0.83 3.10 -13.24
C ARG A 167 1.45 3.73 -14.46
N ASP A 168 1.12 4.99 -14.68
CA ASP A 168 1.88 5.84 -15.58
C ASP A 168 2.78 6.79 -14.77
N PRO A 169 4.11 6.62 -14.79
CA PRO A 169 5.02 7.51 -14.08
C PRO A 169 5.11 8.92 -14.68
N PHE A 170 4.71 9.12 -15.94
CA PHE A 170 4.75 10.43 -16.59
C PHE A 170 3.47 11.22 -16.36
N ALA A 171 2.33 10.54 -16.30
CA ALA A 171 1.04 11.17 -16.00
C ALA A 171 0.75 11.24 -14.49
N SER A 172 1.59 10.64 -13.64
CA SER A 172 1.35 10.50 -12.20
C SER A 172 0.03 9.82 -11.86
N THR A 173 -0.48 8.97 -12.77
CA THR A 173 -1.76 8.30 -12.61
C THR A 173 -1.58 6.87 -12.11
N ILE A 174 -2.55 6.41 -11.33
CA ILE A 174 -2.69 5.02 -10.92
C ILE A 174 -4.06 4.55 -11.39
N VAL A 175 -4.07 3.42 -12.08
CA VAL A 175 -5.28 2.81 -12.63
C VAL A 175 -5.43 1.42 -12.06
N ILE A 176 -6.60 1.13 -11.49
CA ILE A 176 -7.00 -0.17 -11.00
C ILE A 176 -8.09 -0.66 -11.95
N HIS A 177 -7.85 -1.77 -12.63
CA HIS A 177 -8.75 -2.31 -13.65
C HIS A 177 -8.82 -3.84 -13.55
N PRO A 178 -9.84 -4.51 -14.09
CA PRO A 178 -9.95 -5.96 -14.02
C PRO A 178 -8.73 -6.66 -14.62
N ASP A 179 -8.29 -7.75 -13.98
CA ASP A 179 -7.15 -8.50 -14.49
C ASP A 179 -7.47 -9.17 -15.84
N GLY A 180 -6.56 -9.05 -16.80
CA GLY A 180 -6.75 -9.52 -18.17
C GLY A 180 -7.27 -8.46 -19.14
N GLU A 181 -7.80 -7.35 -18.64
CA GLU A 181 -8.22 -6.21 -19.45
C GLU A 181 -7.08 -5.19 -19.61
N LYS A 182 -7.21 -4.29 -20.59
CA LYS A 182 -6.28 -3.17 -20.76
C LYS A 182 -6.76 -1.99 -19.92
N ALA A 183 -5.81 -1.30 -19.29
CA ALA A 183 -6.05 -0.01 -18.67
C ALA A 183 -6.29 1.04 -19.77
N GLU A 184 -7.54 1.24 -20.16
CA GLU A 184 -7.95 2.39 -20.97
C GLU A 184 -8.64 3.36 -20.03
N VAL A 185 -7.93 4.43 -19.65
CA VAL A 185 -8.54 5.52 -18.88
C VAL A 185 -8.60 6.72 -19.81
N ASP A 186 -9.79 7.06 -20.24
CA ASP A 186 -10.04 8.35 -20.84
C ASP A 186 -10.18 9.37 -19.71
N SER A 187 -9.14 10.18 -19.48
CA SER A 187 -9.18 11.23 -18.45
C SER A 187 -10.32 12.24 -18.68
N THR A 188 -10.94 12.27 -19.86
CA THR A 188 -12.05 13.17 -20.18
C THR A 188 -13.44 12.61 -19.86
N SER A 189 -13.57 11.31 -19.56
CA SER A 189 -14.88 10.70 -19.26
C SER A 189 -15.29 10.84 -17.79
N ALA A 190 -14.32 11.01 -16.88
CA ALA A 190 -14.58 11.12 -15.44
C ALA A 190 -14.88 12.58 -15.05
N ASN A 191 -16.16 12.92 -15.01
CA ASN A 191 -16.59 14.31 -14.76
C ASN A 191 -16.60 14.72 -13.29
N GLU A 192 -16.59 13.77 -12.34
CA GLU A 192 -16.65 14.07 -10.90
C GLU A 192 -15.83 13.07 -10.09
N ALA A 193 -15.10 13.56 -9.09
CA ALA A 193 -14.36 12.72 -8.17
C ALA A 193 -15.33 12.00 -7.22
N THR A 194 -15.26 10.67 -7.18
CA THR A 194 -16.06 9.82 -6.28
C THR A 194 -15.55 9.90 -4.84
N GLY A 195 -14.28 10.22 -4.65
CA GLY A 195 -13.67 10.35 -3.32
C GLY A 195 -12.28 10.95 -3.38
N ARG A 196 -11.63 11.03 -2.22
CA ARG A 196 -10.25 11.54 -2.09
C ARG A 196 -9.47 10.69 -1.11
N VAL A 197 -8.17 10.54 -1.34
CA VAL A 197 -7.26 9.88 -0.40
C VAL A 197 -6.09 10.79 -0.06
N PHE A 198 -5.86 10.96 1.23
CA PHE A 198 -4.73 11.70 1.77
C PHE A 198 -3.57 10.74 2.08
N ILE A 199 -2.45 10.93 1.40
CA ILE A 199 -1.25 10.11 1.53
C ILE A 199 -0.12 10.91 2.14
N ASP A 200 0.45 10.36 3.20
CA ASP A 200 1.33 11.10 4.09
C ASP A 200 2.58 10.33 4.48
N THR A 201 2.53 9.00 4.35
CA THR A 201 3.69 8.13 4.59
C THR A 201 4.30 7.60 3.31
N ARG A 202 4.06 8.28 2.20
CA ARG A 202 4.55 7.92 0.86
C ARG A 202 3.96 6.64 0.30
N CYS A 203 2.95 6.08 0.98
CA CYS A 203 2.47 4.72 0.77
C CYS A 203 0.94 4.65 0.76
N LEU A 204 0.38 4.21 -0.36
CA LEU A 204 -1.05 3.91 -0.50
C LEU A 204 -1.27 2.41 -0.28
N ALA A 205 -2.11 2.05 0.68
CA ALA A 205 -2.63 0.70 0.86
C ALA A 205 -3.99 0.58 0.14
N MET A 206 -4.18 -0.54 -0.53
CA MET A 206 -5.39 -0.87 -1.28
C MET A 206 -5.82 -2.28 -0.86
N VAL A 207 -6.96 -2.40 -0.20
CA VAL A 207 -7.41 -3.67 0.41
C VAL A 207 -8.90 -3.86 0.20
N ASP A 208 -9.33 -5.12 0.15
CA ASP A 208 -10.75 -5.43 0.18
C ASP A 208 -11.38 -4.95 1.49
N ARG A 209 -12.63 -4.47 1.47
CA ARG A 209 -13.31 -3.98 2.67
C ARG A 209 -13.42 -5.05 3.77
N GLU A 210 -13.61 -6.31 3.39
CA GLU A 210 -13.64 -7.44 4.35
C GLU A 210 -12.34 -7.59 5.16
N LEU A 211 -11.20 -7.06 4.68
CA LEU A 211 -9.95 -7.07 5.45
C LEU A 211 -10.05 -6.16 6.69
N LEU A 212 -10.96 -5.18 6.71
CA LEU A 212 -11.22 -4.34 7.87
C LEU A 212 -11.90 -5.10 9.02
N ASP A 213 -12.48 -6.27 8.73
CA ASP A 213 -13.14 -7.14 9.71
C ASP A 213 -12.18 -8.12 10.37
N ASP A 214 -10.99 -8.33 9.79
CA ASP A 214 -9.94 -9.17 10.35
C ASP A 214 -9.10 -8.41 11.39
N ILE A 215 -9.70 -8.14 12.55
CA ILE A 215 -9.05 -7.42 13.65
C ILE A 215 -7.70 -8.07 14.05
N PRO A 216 -7.57 -9.40 14.19
CA PRO A 216 -6.27 -10.01 14.49
C PRO A 216 -5.19 -9.71 13.44
N LEU A 217 -5.55 -9.65 12.16
CA LEU A 217 -4.64 -9.25 11.09
C LEU A 217 -4.22 -7.79 11.24
N LEU A 218 -5.15 -6.88 11.51
CA LEU A 218 -4.88 -5.45 11.69
C LEU A 218 -4.03 -5.16 12.94
N GLU A 219 -4.27 -5.86 14.04
CA GLU A 219 -3.43 -5.79 15.25
C GLU A 219 -2.00 -6.23 14.95
N LYS A 220 -1.83 -7.36 14.25
CA LYS A 220 -0.51 -7.84 13.82
C LYS A 220 0.16 -6.82 12.88
N TYR A 221 -0.61 -6.24 11.96
CA TYR A 221 -0.14 -5.21 11.05
C TYR A 221 0.38 -3.99 11.83
N GLN A 222 -0.37 -3.50 12.81
CA GLN A 222 0.03 -2.40 13.70
C GLN A 222 1.31 -2.74 14.48
N GLN A 223 1.42 -3.94 15.06
CA GLN A 223 2.61 -4.37 15.79
C GLN A 223 3.87 -4.35 14.90
N LEU A 224 3.76 -4.86 13.67
CA LEU A 224 4.85 -4.82 12.69
C LEU A 224 5.22 -3.37 12.33
N TRP A 225 4.23 -2.49 12.22
CA TRP A 225 4.45 -1.08 11.91
C TRP A 225 5.20 -0.35 13.02
N VAL A 226 4.73 -0.50 14.28
CA VAL A 226 5.36 0.11 15.46
C VAL A 226 6.80 -0.39 15.66
N THR A 227 7.08 -1.65 15.29
CA THR A 227 8.43 -2.22 15.35
C THR A 227 9.32 -1.86 14.15
N GLY A 228 8.83 -1.05 13.21
CA GLY A 228 9.57 -0.60 12.03
C GLY A 228 9.85 -1.71 11.02
N GLN A 229 9.00 -2.73 10.97
CA GLN A 229 9.11 -3.87 10.04
C GLN A 229 8.32 -3.62 8.75
N ASP A 230 8.55 -2.49 8.08
CA ASP A 230 7.77 -2.02 6.92
C ASP A 230 7.60 -3.08 5.82
N LYS A 231 8.64 -3.91 5.60
CA LYS A 231 8.58 -5.01 4.63
C LYS A 231 7.57 -6.07 5.06
N ALA A 232 7.58 -6.49 6.32
CA ALA A 232 6.65 -7.47 6.84
C ALA A 232 5.21 -6.93 6.85
N CYS A 233 5.00 -5.64 7.13
CA CYS A 233 3.68 -4.99 6.99
C CYS A 233 3.13 -5.14 5.57
N ARG A 234 3.95 -4.82 4.55
CA ARG A 234 3.54 -4.96 3.15
C ARG A 234 3.26 -6.39 2.76
N ASP A 235 4.17 -7.29 3.11
CA ASP A 235 4.05 -8.70 2.74
C ASP A 235 2.80 -9.29 3.41
N LEU A 236 2.48 -8.89 4.65
CA LEU A 236 1.22 -9.25 5.32
C LEU A 236 -0.02 -8.79 4.54
N LEU A 237 -0.08 -7.55 4.06
CA LEU A 237 -1.23 -7.09 3.26
C LEU A 237 -1.34 -7.85 1.94
N ARG A 238 -0.21 -8.08 1.26
CA ARG A 238 -0.17 -8.83 -0.02
C ARG A 238 -0.58 -10.28 0.11
N ASP A 239 -0.13 -10.94 1.18
CA ASP A 239 -0.47 -12.33 1.46
C ASP A 239 -1.98 -12.50 1.73
N ASN A 240 -2.69 -11.41 2.04
CA ASN A 240 -4.14 -11.37 2.27
C ASN A 240 -4.90 -10.61 1.16
N GLY A 241 -4.35 -10.57 -0.06
CA GLY A 241 -5.05 -10.06 -1.24
C GLY A 241 -5.01 -8.55 -1.43
N GLY A 242 -4.37 -7.81 -0.52
CA GLY A 242 -4.15 -6.37 -0.65
C GLY A 242 -2.95 -6.00 -1.52
N ALA A 243 -2.80 -4.71 -1.79
CA ALA A 243 -1.63 -4.14 -2.43
C ALA A 243 -1.15 -2.88 -1.72
N VAL A 244 0.13 -2.56 -1.89
CA VAL A 244 0.75 -1.34 -1.35
C VAL A 244 1.61 -0.70 -2.42
N ARG A 245 1.42 0.61 -2.64
CA ARG A 245 2.17 1.41 -3.62
C ARG A 245 2.96 2.52 -2.97
N TYR A 246 4.16 2.73 -3.51
CA TYR A 246 5.14 3.72 -3.07
C TYR A 246 5.35 4.76 -4.16
N GLY A 247 5.91 5.89 -3.75
CA GLY A 247 6.38 6.91 -4.66
C GLY A 247 5.68 8.25 -4.49
N PHE A 248 4.81 8.34 -3.48
CA PHE A 248 4.19 9.58 -3.06
C PHE A 248 5.17 10.45 -2.27
N GLU A 249 4.92 11.75 -2.27
CA GLU A 249 5.65 12.72 -1.48
C GLU A 249 5.45 12.46 0.01
N ARG A 250 6.39 12.96 0.81
CA ARG A 250 6.37 12.76 2.27
C ARG A 250 5.37 13.70 2.97
N PHE A 251 4.83 14.67 2.25
CA PHE A 251 4.10 15.78 2.84
C PHE A 251 2.79 16.03 2.10
N GLY A 252 1.88 15.06 2.21
CA GLY A 252 0.46 15.25 1.90
C GLY A 252 0.14 15.29 0.41
N ASP A 253 0.39 14.17 -0.29
CA ASP A 253 -0.24 13.97 -1.58
C ASP A 253 -1.74 13.75 -1.35
N GLU A 254 -2.58 14.50 -2.04
CA GLU A 254 -4.01 14.28 -2.11
C GLU A 254 -4.31 13.70 -3.49
N LEU A 255 -4.88 12.50 -3.52
CA LEU A 255 -5.32 11.87 -4.76
C LEU A 255 -6.83 11.96 -4.86
N SER A 256 -7.31 12.54 -5.94
CA SER A 256 -8.72 12.44 -6.32
C SER A 256 -8.97 11.06 -6.91
N VAL A 257 -10.05 10.42 -6.48
CA VAL A 257 -10.45 9.07 -6.87
C VAL A 257 -11.63 9.17 -7.82
N TYR A 258 -11.50 8.55 -8.99
CA TYR A 258 -12.51 8.55 -10.04
C TYR A 258 -12.87 7.11 -10.37
N VAL A 259 -14.15 6.89 -10.62
CA VAL A 259 -14.69 5.60 -11.03
C VAL A 259 -15.28 5.76 -12.42
N ASP A 260 -14.91 4.86 -13.32
CA ASP A 260 -15.46 4.86 -14.68
C ASP A 260 -16.96 4.51 -14.68
N ALA A 261 -17.66 4.80 -15.77
CA ALA A 261 -19.11 4.60 -15.90
C ALA A 261 -19.53 3.14 -15.70
N ASP A 262 -18.66 2.20 -16.04
CA ASP A 262 -18.89 0.76 -15.87
C ASP A 262 -18.58 0.25 -14.45
N GLU A 263 -18.18 1.13 -13.53
CA GLU A 263 -17.90 0.84 -12.11
C GLU A 263 -16.85 -0.27 -11.87
N ASN A 264 -16.01 -0.55 -12.87
CA ASN A 264 -14.96 -1.58 -12.80
C ASN A 264 -13.55 -1.03 -12.90
N THR A 265 -13.39 0.26 -13.22
CA THR A 265 -12.09 0.90 -13.32
C THR A 265 -12.03 2.06 -12.33
N VAL A 266 -10.98 2.06 -11.51
CA VAL A 266 -10.67 3.17 -10.60
C VAL A 266 -9.43 3.87 -11.12
N ALA A 267 -9.53 5.18 -11.33
CA ALA A 267 -8.39 6.02 -11.64
C ALA A 267 -8.11 6.97 -10.49
N MET A 268 -6.84 7.17 -10.21
CA MET A 268 -6.36 8.11 -9.20
C MET A 268 -5.29 9.00 -9.80
N TRP A 269 -5.40 10.30 -9.56
CA TRP A 269 -4.38 11.27 -9.91
C TRP A 269 -4.29 12.34 -8.83
N PRO A 270 -3.13 13.03 -8.70
CA PRO A 270 -2.98 14.14 -7.78
C PRO A 270 -4.07 15.17 -8.02
N ASP A 271 -4.77 15.58 -6.97
CA ASP A 271 -5.66 16.73 -7.05
C ASP A 271 -4.75 17.93 -7.31
N VAL A 272 -4.87 18.54 -8.49
CA VAL A 272 -4.21 19.81 -8.74
C VAL A 272 -4.94 20.80 -7.86
N ILE A 273 -4.38 21.09 -6.68
CA ILE A 273 -4.80 22.23 -5.89
C ILE A 273 -4.59 23.42 -6.82
N GLU A 274 -5.66 23.89 -7.46
CA GLU A 274 -5.67 25.19 -8.09
C GLU A 274 -5.28 26.14 -6.97
N ASN A 275 -4.01 26.57 -6.97
CA ASN A 275 -3.54 27.56 -6.02
C ASN A 275 -4.59 28.66 -6.07
N PRO A 276 -5.29 28.97 -4.97
CA PRO A 276 -6.40 29.90 -5.01
C PRO A 276 -5.87 31.13 -5.70
N THR A 277 -6.41 31.40 -6.90
CA THR A 277 -5.98 32.55 -7.70
C THR A 277 -6.07 33.70 -6.71
N PRO A 278 -4.95 34.34 -6.31
CA PRO A 278 -4.95 35.28 -5.21
C PRO A 278 -6.05 36.27 -5.56
N SER A 279 -7.14 36.24 -4.79
CA SER A 279 -8.31 37.04 -5.09
C SER A 279 -7.78 38.45 -5.16
N SER A 280 -7.75 39.02 -6.36
CA SER A 280 -7.31 40.38 -6.57
C SER A 280 -8.36 41.23 -5.88
N SER A 281 -8.17 41.45 -4.59
CA SER A 281 -8.73 42.57 -3.87
C SER A 281 -8.07 43.79 -4.50
N GLU A 282 -8.57 44.17 -5.67
CA GLU A 282 -8.60 45.56 -6.08
C GLU A 282 -9.44 46.23 -5.01
N ASP A 283 -8.76 46.64 -3.93
CA ASP A 283 -9.23 47.67 -3.04
C ASP A 283 -9.52 48.86 -3.95
N GLU A 284 -10.80 49.00 -4.26
CA GLU A 284 -11.43 50.17 -4.82
C GLU A 284 -11.10 51.32 -3.87
N VAL A 285 -10.00 52.03 -4.14
CA VAL A 285 -9.63 53.27 -3.46
C VAL A 285 -10.70 54.29 -3.84
N ALA A 286 -11.79 54.29 -3.07
CA ALA A 286 -12.84 55.28 -3.16
C ALA A 286 -12.21 56.67 -2.97
N GLY A 287 -12.20 57.44 -4.05
CA GLY A 287 -11.67 58.79 -4.09
C GLY A 287 -12.33 59.68 -3.05
N ALA A 288 -11.52 60.18 -2.12
CA ALA A 288 -11.87 61.34 -1.32
C ALA A 288 -11.95 62.56 -2.25
N THR A 289 -13.18 62.93 -2.61
CA THR A 289 -13.48 64.17 -3.32
C THR A 289 -13.54 65.32 -2.31
N ALA A 290 -12.89 66.42 -2.67
CA ALA A 290 -12.66 67.62 -1.87
C ALA A 290 -13.93 68.35 -1.39
N VAL A 291 -13.78 69.05 -0.25
CA VAL A 291 -14.46 70.33 0.05
C VAL A 291 -13.43 71.28 0.63
#